data_AF-A0A354HI53-F1
#
_entry.id   AF-A0A354HI53-F1
#
_cell.length_a   1.000
_cell.length_b   1.000
_cell.length_c   1.000
_cell.angle_alpha   90.00
_cell.angle_beta   90.00
_cell.angle_gamma   90.00
#
_symmetry.space_group_name_H-M   'P 1'
#
loop_
_entity.id
_entity.type
_entity.pdbx_description
1 polymer ?
#
loop_
_entity_poly.entity_id
_entity_poly.type
_entity_poly.pdbx_seq_one_letter_code
_entity_poly.pdbx_strand_id
1 'polypeptide(L)'
;MNIEDFKNDWRITGQEDFLMSAELERRKYDGDDHEHCVFCWHKFMKDADGTPGCSSEGYVTSDGQYWVCEKCFNDFYKQFGWILRNTRINGKGTT
;
A
#
# COMPACT_ATOMS: atom_id res chain seq x y z
N MET A 1 -9.90 -6.85 -12.25
CA MET A 1 -8.94 -7.83 -12.79
C MET A 1 -9.55 -9.22 -12.64
N ASN A 2 -9.55 -10.02 -13.70
CA ASN A 2 -9.95 -11.44 -13.63
C ASN A 2 -8.76 -12.31 -13.16
N ILE A 3 -8.96 -13.62 -12.96
CA ILE A 3 -7.92 -14.52 -12.44
C ILE A 3 -6.73 -14.68 -13.42
N GLU A 4 -6.99 -14.69 -14.73
CA GLU A 4 -5.94 -14.84 -15.74
C GLU A 4 -5.11 -13.55 -15.88
N ASP A 5 -5.75 -12.39 -15.83
CA ASP A 5 -5.05 -11.09 -15.82
C ASP A 5 -4.15 -10.99 -14.58
N PHE A 6 -4.61 -11.47 -13.43
CA PHE A 6 -3.86 -11.45 -12.18
C PHE A 6 -2.58 -12.29 -12.27
N LYS A 7 -2.70 -13.53 -12.74
CA LYS A 7 -1.56 -14.45 -12.86
C LYS A 7 -0.52 -13.99 -13.89
N ASN A 8 -0.92 -13.16 -14.86
CA ASN A 8 -0.06 -12.68 -15.93
C ASN A 8 0.39 -11.22 -15.74
N ASP A 9 -0.03 -10.55 -14.66
CA ASP A 9 0.38 -9.18 -14.39
C ASP A 9 1.87 -9.16 -14.00
N TRP A 10 2.68 -8.44 -14.78
CA TRP A 10 4.14 -8.38 -14.61
C TRP A 10 4.59 -7.85 -13.24
N ARG A 11 3.70 -7.18 -12.50
CA ARG A 11 3.98 -6.68 -11.14
C ARG A 11 3.96 -7.79 -10.08
N ILE A 12 3.38 -8.95 -10.40
CA ILE A 12 3.32 -10.09 -9.51
C ILE A 12 4.59 -10.94 -9.69
N THR A 13 5.42 -10.95 -8.65
CA THR A 13 6.74 -11.58 -8.63
C THR A 13 7.02 -12.33 -7.31
N GLY A 14 5.97 -12.81 -6.63
CA GLY A 14 6.07 -13.57 -5.37
C GLY A 14 5.54 -12.85 -4.13
N GLN A 15 4.87 -11.71 -4.29
CA GLN A 15 4.25 -10.99 -3.18
C GLN A 15 3.16 -11.82 -2.47
N GLU A 16 2.60 -12.83 -3.15
CA GLU A 16 1.60 -13.73 -2.57
C GLU A 16 2.10 -14.43 -1.30
N ASP A 17 3.40 -14.66 -1.17
CA ASP A 17 4.01 -15.34 -0.03
C ASP A 17 3.90 -14.54 1.28
N PHE A 18 3.76 -13.20 1.20
CA PHE A 18 3.77 -12.32 2.36
C PHE A 18 2.66 -11.27 2.40
N LEU A 19 1.94 -11.04 1.29
CA LEU A 19 0.82 -10.11 1.23
C LEU A 19 -0.55 -10.77 1.10
N MET A 20 -0.65 -12.08 0.90
CA MET A 20 -1.96 -12.74 0.80
C MET A 20 -2.71 -12.63 2.13
N SER A 21 -3.93 -12.10 2.08
CA SER A 21 -4.81 -11.81 3.24
C SER A 21 -4.18 -10.89 4.30
N ALA A 22 -3.15 -10.13 3.93
CA ALA A 22 -2.50 -9.20 4.85
C ALA A 22 -3.43 -8.05 5.28
N GLU A 23 -3.23 -7.57 6.50
CA GLU A 23 -3.83 -6.33 6.98
C GLU A 23 -2.99 -5.14 6.53
N LEU A 24 -3.65 -4.18 5.89
CA LEU A 24 -3.04 -2.92 5.45
C LEU A 24 -3.71 -1.74 6.13
N GLU A 25 -2.95 -0.69 6.38
CA GLU A 25 -3.48 0.61 6.79
C GLU A 25 -2.97 1.72 5.88
N ARG A 26 -3.80 2.75 5.68
CA ARG A 26 -3.40 3.95 4.95
C ARG A 26 -2.53 4.81 5.87
N ARG A 27 -1.29 5.06 5.47
CA ARG A 27 -0.30 5.77 6.30
C ARG A 27 0.46 6.80 5.47
N LYS A 28 0.78 7.94 6.10
CA LYS A 28 1.76 8.89 5.57
C LYS A 28 3.17 8.35 5.78
N TYR A 29 4.04 8.54 4.80
CA TYR A 29 5.44 8.17 4.92
C TYR A 29 6.19 9.19 5.77
N ASP A 30 6.82 8.70 6.83
CA ASP A 30 7.56 9.50 7.81
C ASP A 30 8.99 8.97 8.06
N GLY A 31 9.51 8.16 7.13
CA GLY A 31 10.94 7.80 7.08
C GLY A 31 11.82 8.94 6.57
N ASP A 32 13.11 8.87 6.87
CA ASP A 32 14.09 9.89 6.47
C ASP A 32 14.64 9.71 5.05
N ASP A 33 14.44 8.53 4.45
CA ASP A 33 14.84 8.23 3.08
C ASP A 33 13.61 8.03 2.17
N HIS A 34 13.51 6.87 1.55
CA HIS A 34 12.38 6.50 0.72
C HIS A 34 12.08 5.01 0.84
N GLU A 35 10.81 4.67 0.62
CA GLU A 35 10.37 3.29 0.42
C GLU A 35 9.81 3.12 -0.98
N HIS A 36 9.60 1.87 -1.37
CA HIS A 36 9.06 1.54 -2.68
C HIS A 36 7.79 0.69 -2.57
N CYS A 37 6.86 0.94 -3.49
CA CYS A 37 5.75 0.05 -3.72
C CYS A 37 6.29 -1.31 -4.15
N VAL A 38 5.95 -2.36 -3.39
CA VAL A 38 6.48 -3.71 -3.61
C VAL A 38 6.08 -4.33 -4.95
N PHE A 39 5.09 -3.74 -5.63
CA PHE A 39 4.60 -4.20 -6.93
C PHE A 39 5.20 -3.46 -8.12
N CYS A 40 5.43 -2.15 -7.99
CA CYS A 40 5.71 -1.31 -9.15
C CYS A 40 6.82 -0.28 -8.95
N TRP A 41 7.53 -0.33 -7.80
CA TRP A 41 8.63 0.58 -7.48
C TRP A 41 8.24 2.07 -7.42
N HIS A 42 6.94 2.38 -7.28
CA HIS A 42 6.49 3.75 -6.99
C HIS A 42 7.07 4.20 -5.65
N LYS A 43 7.61 5.42 -5.57
CA LYS A 43 8.38 5.85 -4.40
C LYS A 43 7.50 6.49 -3.33
N PHE A 44 7.88 6.30 -2.07
CA PHE A 44 7.33 6.99 -0.92
C PHE A 44 8.38 7.85 -0.23
N MET A 45 8.09 9.12 0.04
CA MET A 45 8.97 10.07 0.72
C MET A 45 8.18 11.22 1.37
N LYS A 46 8.71 11.83 2.45
CA LYS A 46 8.02 12.87 3.27
C LYS A 46 7.51 14.06 2.46
N ASP A 47 8.23 14.47 1.42
CA ASP A 47 7.95 15.67 0.63
C ASP A 47 7.68 15.35 -0.85
N ALA A 48 6.87 14.33 -1.11
CA ALA A 48 6.57 13.88 -2.47
C ALA A 48 5.60 14.80 -3.26
N ASP A 49 5.02 15.82 -2.62
CA ASP A 49 3.98 16.66 -3.23
C ASP A 49 4.48 17.31 -4.53
N GLY A 50 3.74 17.11 -5.61
CA GLY A 50 4.11 17.61 -6.95
C GLY A 50 5.27 16.88 -7.62
N THR A 51 5.85 15.86 -7.01
CA THR A 51 6.94 15.06 -7.58
C THR A 51 6.37 13.87 -8.37
N PRO A 52 6.56 13.80 -9.70
CA PRO A 52 6.07 12.69 -10.51
C PRO A 52 6.64 11.34 -10.04
N GLY A 53 5.79 10.33 -9.93
CA GLY A 53 6.20 8.96 -9.54
C GLY A 53 6.52 8.80 -8.05
N CYS A 54 6.19 9.80 -7.22
CA CYS A 54 6.36 9.75 -5.77
C CYS A 54 5.01 10.04 -5.08
N SER A 55 4.83 9.51 -3.86
CA SER A 55 3.69 9.88 -3.00
C SER A 55 4.12 9.96 -1.53
N SER A 56 3.49 10.84 -0.76
CA SER A 56 3.76 11.01 0.66
C SER A 56 2.90 10.10 1.53
N GLU A 57 2.04 9.29 0.91
CA GLU A 57 1.16 8.34 1.57
C GLU A 57 0.88 7.12 0.69
N GLY A 58 0.56 6.00 1.34
CA GLY A 58 0.23 4.74 0.71
C GLY A 58 -0.45 3.79 1.69
N TYR A 59 -0.52 2.52 1.31
CA TYR A 59 -0.98 1.44 2.17
C TYR A 59 0.24 0.65 2.64
N VAL A 60 0.29 0.35 3.93
CA VAL A 60 1.42 -0.38 4.52
C VAL A 60 0.93 -1.51 5.41
N THR A 61 1.66 -2.61 5.45
CA THR A 61 1.42 -3.69 6.41
C THR A 61 1.55 -3.18 7.84
N SER A 62 0.89 -3.85 8.78
CA SER A 62 0.85 -3.44 10.19
C SER A 62 2.23 -3.36 10.84
N ASP A 63 3.18 -4.18 10.40
CA ASP A 63 4.59 -4.17 10.79
C ASP A 63 5.45 -3.08 10.09
N GLY A 64 4.85 -2.31 9.18
CA GLY A 64 5.51 -1.22 8.46
C GLY A 64 6.44 -1.66 7.32
N GLN A 65 6.55 -2.97 7.02
CA GLN A 65 7.57 -3.51 6.12
C GLN A 65 7.24 -3.33 4.64
N TYR A 66 5.98 -3.51 4.24
CA TYR A 66 5.60 -3.56 2.83
C TYR A 66 4.66 -2.43 2.46
N TRP A 67 5.11 -1.56 1.57
CA TRP A 67 4.33 -0.45 1.07
C TRP A 67 3.69 -0.76 -0.29
N VAL A 68 2.47 -0.26 -0.48
CA VAL A 68 1.64 -0.43 -1.68
C VAL A 68 1.06 0.93 -2.07
N CYS A 69 1.33 1.39 -3.29
CA CYS A 69 0.78 2.65 -3.78
C CYS A 69 -0.73 2.51 -4.04
N GLU A 70 -1.47 3.62 -4.02
CA GLU A 70 -2.92 3.61 -4.21
C GLU A 70 -3.37 2.87 -5.47
N LYS A 71 -2.63 3.03 -6.58
CA LYS A 71 -2.92 2.30 -7.82
C LYS A 71 -2.82 0.79 -7.63
N CYS A 72 -1.71 0.30 -7.06
CA CYS A 72 -1.54 -1.14 -6.84
C CYS A 72 -2.50 -1.67 -5.78
N PHE A 73 -2.86 -0.84 -4.78
CA PHE A 73 -3.90 -1.18 -3.82
C PHE A 73 -5.23 -1.47 -4.54
N ASN A 74 -5.68 -0.54 -5.36
CA ASN A 74 -6.95 -0.67 -6.10
C ASN A 74 -6.94 -1.83 -7.11
N ASP A 75 -5.80 -2.08 -7.74
CA ASP A 75 -5.66 -3.15 -8.74
C ASP A 75 -5.71 -4.55 -8.09
N PHE A 76 -5.16 -4.71 -6.88
CA PHE A 76 -4.88 -6.01 -6.28
C PHE A 76 -5.65 -6.33 -4.99
N TYR A 77 -6.34 -5.37 -4.38
CA TYR A 77 -7.04 -5.52 -3.10
C TYR A 77 -7.93 -6.77 -3.03
N LYS A 78 -8.71 -7.03 -4.08
CA LYS A 78 -9.65 -8.15 -4.11
C LYS A 78 -8.95 -9.50 -4.25
N GLN A 79 -7.90 -9.56 -5.06
CA GLN A 79 -7.16 -10.77 -5.39
C GLN A 79 -6.28 -11.22 -4.22
N PHE A 80 -5.62 -10.26 -3.56
CA PHE A 80 -4.87 -10.52 -2.34
C PHE A 80 -5.76 -10.64 -1.10
N GLY A 81 -7.04 -10.29 -1.19
CA GLY A 81 -7.95 -10.38 -0.05
C GLY A 81 -7.53 -9.48 1.12
N TRP A 82 -6.94 -8.32 0.83
CA TRP A 82 -6.45 -7.42 1.87
C TRP A 82 -7.58 -6.92 2.76
N ILE A 83 -7.25 -6.75 4.03
CA ILE A 83 -8.15 -6.19 5.03
C ILE A 83 -7.67 -4.78 5.34
N LEU A 84 -8.50 -3.78 5.03
CA LEU A 84 -8.18 -2.40 5.40
C LEU A 84 -8.49 -2.18 6.87
N ARG A 85 -7.44 -1.93 7.67
CA ARG A 85 -7.60 -1.44 9.03
C ARG A 85 -8.06 0.01 8.98
N ASN A 86 -9.32 0.23 9.34
CA ASN A 86 -9.77 1.56 9.74
C ASN A 86 -9.11 1.91 11.07
N THR A 87 -8.03 2.68 11.03
CA THR A 87 -7.57 3.41 12.21
C THR A 87 -8.67 4.39 12.59
N ARG A 88 -9.49 4.02 13.57
CA ARG A 88 -10.36 4.99 14.25
C ARG A 88 -9.44 6.04 14.83
N ILE A 89 -9.43 7.24 14.23
CA ILE A 89 -8.96 8.42 14.95
C ILE A 89 -9.82 8.45 16.21
N ASN A 90 -9.20 8.36 17.38
CA ASN A 90 -9.90 8.55 18.64
C ASN A 90 -10.54 9.95 18.59
N GLY A 91 -11.82 9.99 18.20
CA GLY A 91 -12.65 11.17 18.30
C GLY A 91 -12.68 11.54 19.76
N LYS A 92 -11.98 12.61 20.14
CA LYS A 92 -12.34 13.36 21.33
C LYS A 92 -13.77 13.84 21.09
N GLY A 93 -14.74 13.08 21.61
CA GLY A 93 -16.08 13.58 21.84
C GLY A 93 -15.95 14.71 22.85
N THR A 94 -15.89 15.94 22.36
CA THR A 94 -16.16 17.11 23.18
C THR A 94 -17.67 17.25 23.30
N THR A 95 -18.11 17.20 24.56
CA THR A 95 -19.42 17.56 25.11
C THR A 95 -20.14 18.70 24.42
#